data_AF-A0A6N8VV53-F1
#
_entry.id   AF-A0A6N8VV53-F1
#
_cell.length_a   1.000
_cell.length_b   1.000
_cell.length_c   1.000
_cell.angle_alpha   90.00
_cell.angle_beta   90.00
_cell.angle_gamma   90.00
#
_symmetry.space_group_name_H-M   'P 1'
#
loop_
_entity.id
_entity.type
_entity.pdbx_description
1 polymer ?
#
loop_
_entity_poly.entity_id
_entity_poly.type
_entity_poly.pdbx_seq_one_letter_code
_entity_poly.pdbx_strand_id
1 'polypeptide(L)'
;MVDLAALEAEARESLAEAGDEAGLESWRIDWLGRRGRLTSVLRGVRDLPAGERPAVGAGANRLKSVLEEAVTARQLELLAAVSDGPALDVSLPGRRPPLGSLHPITLTRRMMERTFRDMGFDVVEGPDVELEEYNFDRLRIPAGHPARDMWDTIWVADDGSGGPRQLLRTHTSPMQIRYLERRQPPIRVIVPG
;
A
#
# COMPACT_ATOMS: atom_id res chain seq x y z
N MET A 1 10.21 -28.18 60.88
CA MET A 1 8.83 -27.96 60.43
C MET A 1 8.88 -26.86 59.38
N VAL A 2 8.50 -27.13 58.13
CA VAL A 2 8.53 -26.10 57.08
C VAL A 2 7.31 -25.19 57.30
N ASP A 3 7.54 -23.91 57.58
CA ASP A 3 6.47 -22.92 57.71
C ASP A 3 6.02 -22.45 56.31
N LEU A 4 4.92 -23.01 55.84
CA LEU A 4 4.35 -22.68 54.53
C LEU A 4 3.75 -21.27 54.48
N ALA A 5 3.33 -20.70 55.61
CA ALA A 5 2.74 -19.36 55.66
C ALA A 5 3.81 -18.28 55.51
N ALA A 6 4.96 -18.44 56.18
CA ALA A 6 6.13 -17.57 55.97
C ALA A 6 6.63 -17.63 54.52
N LEU A 7 6.63 -18.84 53.93
CA LEU A 7 7.05 -19.05 52.55
C LEU A 7 6.12 -18.36 51.55
N GLU A 8 4.81 -18.38 51.80
CA GLU A 8 3.82 -17.68 50.98
C GLU A 8 3.99 -16.16 51.03
N ALA A 9 4.20 -15.60 52.23
CA ALA A 9 4.40 -14.17 52.41
C ALA A 9 5.64 -13.68 51.65
N GLU A 10 6.77 -14.37 51.78
CA GLU A 10 8.03 -14.02 51.10
C GLU A 10 7.91 -14.15 49.56
N ALA A 11 7.20 -15.17 49.08
CA ALA A 11 6.94 -15.35 47.66
C ALA A 11 6.08 -14.19 47.11
N ARG A 12 5.02 -13.79 47.82
CA ARG A 12 4.16 -12.68 47.40
C ARG A 12 4.87 -11.33 47.44
N GLU A 13 5.71 -11.07 48.44
CA GLU A 13 6.50 -9.84 48.56
C GLU A 13 7.49 -9.72 47.41
N SER A 14 8.30 -10.76 47.16
CA SER A 14 9.24 -10.78 46.04
C SER A 14 8.56 -10.76 44.67
N LEU A 15 7.32 -11.26 44.55
CA LEU A 15 6.54 -11.17 43.31
C LEU A 15 6.09 -9.74 43.03
N ALA A 16 5.77 -8.98 44.09
CA ALA A 16 5.40 -7.57 43.96
C ALA A 16 6.59 -6.69 43.51
N GLU A 17 7.82 -7.08 43.87
CA GLU A 17 9.05 -6.40 43.43
C GLU A 17 9.41 -6.67 41.96
N ALA A 18 8.84 -7.71 41.33
CA ALA A 18 9.03 -7.97 39.90
C ALA A 18 8.32 -6.89 39.07
N GLY A 19 9.10 -5.91 38.62
CA GLY A 19 8.63 -4.72 37.89
C GLY A 19 8.58 -4.86 36.36
N ASP A 20 9.16 -5.92 35.80
CA ASP A 20 9.20 -6.18 34.36
C ASP A 20 9.12 -7.68 34.03
N GLU A 21 9.02 -8.01 32.75
CA GLU A 21 8.89 -9.40 32.28
C GLU A 21 10.13 -10.25 32.63
N ALA A 22 11.32 -9.64 32.63
CA ALA A 22 12.56 -10.31 33.00
C ALA A 22 12.59 -10.67 34.51
N GLY A 23 12.18 -9.73 35.37
CA GLY A 23 12.06 -9.94 36.81
C GLY A 23 10.98 -10.97 37.15
N LEU A 24 9.86 -10.97 36.43
CA LEU A 24 8.79 -11.96 36.62
C LEU A 24 9.25 -13.38 36.25
N GLU A 25 9.99 -13.56 35.16
CA GLU A 25 10.54 -14.88 34.81
C GLU A 25 11.65 -15.32 35.77
N SER A 26 12.49 -14.40 36.25
CA SER A 26 13.47 -14.72 37.30
C SER A 26 12.78 -15.24 38.56
N TRP A 27 11.73 -14.54 39.02
CA TRP A 27 10.93 -14.96 40.16
C TRP A 27 10.31 -16.35 39.93
N ARG A 28 9.77 -16.60 38.74
CA ARG A 28 9.15 -17.88 38.36
C ARG A 28 10.15 -19.04 38.43
N ILE A 29 11.37 -18.82 37.97
CA ILE A 29 12.46 -19.80 38.04
C ILE A 29 12.86 -20.07 39.49
N ASP A 30 13.02 -19.02 40.30
CA ASP A 30 13.49 -19.11 41.68
C ASP A 30 12.48 -19.79 42.61
N TRP A 31 11.18 -19.56 42.40
CA TRP A 31 10.12 -20.11 43.24
C TRP A 31 9.51 -21.40 42.70
N LEU A 32 9.11 -21.41 41.43
CA LEU A 32 8.33 -22.49 40.79
C LEU A 32 9.17 -23.37 39.85
N GLY A 33 10.42 -22.99 39.56
CA GLY A 33 11.29 -23.73 38.67
C GLY A 33 11.64 -25.13 39.16
N ARG A 34 12.31 -25.91 38.30
CA ARG A 34 12.71 -27.30 38.61
C ARG A 34 13.63 -27.43 39.83
N ARG A 35 14.36 -26.37 40.20
CA ARG A 35 15.15 -26.28 41.44
C ARG A 35 14.66 -25.15 42.36
N GLY A 36 13.45 -24.65 42.12
CA GLY A 36 12.89 -23.55 42.86
C GLY A 36 12.63 -23.92 44.32
N ARG A 37 12.46 -22.89 45.15
CA ARG A 37 12.28 -23.02 46.60
C ARG A 37 11.07 -23.88 46.94
N LEU A 38 9.93 -23.69 46.26
CA LEU A 38 8.73 -24.49 46.48
C LEU A 38 8.86 -25.93 45.97
N THR A 39 9.50 -26.13 44.82
CA THR A 39 9.79 -27.47 44.28
C THR A 39 10.73 -28.26 45.20
N SER A 40 11.65 -27.58 45.88
CA SER A 40 12.55 -28.19 46.88
C SER A 40 11.79 -28.62 48.14
N VAL A 41 10.84 -27.81 48.61
CA VAL A 41 9.92 -28.18 49.70
C VAL A 41 9.09 -29.40 49.31
N LEU A 42 8.50 -29.43 48.12
CA LEU A 42 7.72 -30.57 47.60
C LEU A 42 8.54 -31.86 47.51
N ARG A 43 9.83 -31.79 47.13
CA ARG A 43 10.72 -32.96 47.14
C ARG A 43 11.03 -33.45 48.55
N GLY A 44 11.22 -32.54 49.51
CA GLY A 44 11.49 -32.86 50.91
C GLY A 44 10.32 -33.51 51.64
N VAL A 45 9.09 -33.45 51.09
CA VAL A 45 7.91 -34.13 51.67
C VAL A 45 8.13 -35.64 51.81
N ARG A 46 8.90 -36.26 50.91
CA ARG A 46 9.20 -37.71 50.97
C ARG A 46 9.99 -38.11 52.22
N ASP A 47 10.73 -37.19 52.79
CA ASP A 47 11.64 -37.41 53.92
C ASP A 47 10.93 -37.17 55.28
N LEU A 48 9.65 -36.74 55.26
CA LEU A 48 8.84 -36.52 56.47
C LEU A 48 8.25 -37.82 57.04
N PRO A 49 7.91 -37.87 58.35
CA PRO A 49 7.17 -38.97 58.95
C PRO A 49 5.80 -39.20 58.29
N ALA A 50 5.35 -40.46 58.22
CA ALA A 50 4.14 -40.84 57.48
C ALA A 50 2.86 -40.07 57.90
N GLY A 51 2.76 -39.66 59.16
CA GLY A 51 1.62 -38.87 59.66
C GLY A 51 1.58 -37.42 59.18
N GLU A 52 2.72 -36.82 58.82
CA GLU A 52 2.83 -35.41 58.42
C GLU A 52 2.84 -35.20 56.91
N ARG A 53 3.19 -36.24 56.13
CA ARG A 53 3.26 -36.20 54.65
C ARG A 53 1.98 -35.68 53.97
N PRO A 54 0.76 -36.11 54.35
CA PRO A 54 -0.46 -35.69 53.66
C PRO A 54 -0.76 -34.19 53.85
N ALA A 55 -0.58 -33.68 55.08
CA ALA A 55 -0.89 -32.30 55.42
C ALA A 55 0.09 -31.32 54.75
N VAL A 56 1.40 -31.61 54.82
CA VAL A 56 2.44 -30.75 54.22
C VAL A 56 2.40 -30.81 52.69
N GLY A 57 2.17 -31.98 52.10
CA GLY A 57 2.03 -32.13 50.65
C GLY A 57 0.80 -31.38 50.10
N ALA A 58 -0.36 -31.49 50.76
CA ALA A 58 -1.56 -30.76 50.37
C ALA A 58 -1.41 -29.23 50.58
N GLY A 59 -0.70 -28.80 51.61
CA GLY A 59 -0.35 -27.40 51.83
C GLY A 59 0.56 -26.84 50.73
N ALA A 60 1.64 -27.54 50.41
CA ALA A 60 2.60 -27.13 49.38
C ALA A 60 2.00 -27.12 47.97
N ASN A 61 1.12 -28.08 47.65
CA ASN A 61 0.39 -28.07 46.36
C ASN A 61 -0.61 -26.89 46.27
N ARG A 62 -1.31 -26.57 47.37
CA ARG A 62 -2.19 -25.39 47.42
C ARG A 62 -1.39 -24.10 47.23
N LEU A 63 -0.27 -23.97 47.94
CA LEU A 63 0.63 -22.83 47.81
C LEU A 63 1.14 -22.69 46.36
N LYS A 64 1.47 -23.82 45.70
CA LYS A 64 1.87 -23.82 44.30
C LYS A 64 0.81 -23.22 43.40
N SER A 65 -0.45 -23.65 43.53
CA SER A 65 -1.56 -23.11 42.74
C SER A 65 -1.77 -21.61 42.99
N VAL A 66 -1.73 -21.18 44.25
CA VAL A 66 -1.85 -19.76 44.61
C VAL A 66 -0.75 -18.91 43.97
N LEU A 67 0.49 -19.39 43.97
CA LEU A 67 1.62 -18.70 43.36
C LEU A 67 1.55 -18.70 41.83
N GLU A 68 1.08 -19.78 41.21
CA GLU A 68 0.83 -19.83 39.76
C GLU A 68 -0.25 -18.83 39.33
N GLU A 69 -1.33 -18.72 40.10
CA GLU A 69 -2.38 -17.71 39.89
C GLU A 69 -1.83 -16.28 40.07
N ALA A 70 -1.04 -16.04 41.12
CA ALA A 70 -0.46 -14.73 41.39
C ALA A 70 0.50 -14.27 40.30
N VAL A 71 1.36 -15.16 39.77
CA VAL A 71 2.23 -14.86 38.62
C VAL A 71 1.42 -14.49 37.39
N THR A 72 0.36 -15.25 37.11
CA THR A 72 -0.51 -14.99 35.95
C THR A 72 -1.17 -13.61 36.07
N ALA A 73 -1.66 -13.26 37.27
CA ALA A 73 -2.21 -11.94 37.54
C ALA A 73 -1.17 -10.83 37.33
N ARG A 74 0.05 -11.01 37.86
CA ARG A 74 1.14 -10.05 37.71
C ARG A 74 1.57 -9.86 36.25
N GLN A 75 1.58 -10.93 35.47
CA GLN A 75 1.88 -10.87 34.04
C GLN A 75 0.87 -10.00 33.28
N LEU A 76 -0.42 -10.14 33.59
CA LEU A 76 -1.48 -9.33 32.99
C LEU A 76 -1.37 -7.85 33.37
N GLU A 77 -1.02 -7.55 34.63
CA GLU A 77 -0.76 -6.17 35.07
C GLU A 77 0.39 -5.51 34.29
N LEU A 78 1.50 -6.23 34.13
CA LEU A 78 2.66 -5.74 33.38
C LEU A 78 2.33 -5.54 31.89
N LEU A 79 1.57 -6.45 31.27
CA LEU A 79 1.10 -6.31 29.89
C LEU A 79 0.21 -5.09 29.69
N ALA A 80 -0.70 -4.82 30.64
CA ALA A 80 -1.57 -3.65 30.59
C ALA A 80 -0.78 -2.34 30.71
N ALA A 81 0.26 -2.32 31.55
CA ALA A 81 1.12 -1.13 31.75
C ALA A 81 1.97 -0.78 30.52
N VAL A 82 2.30 -1.76 29.66
CA VAL A 82 3.08 -1.53 28.42
C VAL A 82 2.26 -0.79 27.34
N SER A 83 0.94 -0.75 27.46
CA SER A 83 0.06 -0.16 26.44
C SER A 83 -0.04 1.37 26.46
N ASP A 84 0.58 2.06 27.41
CA ASP A 84 0.53 3.54 27.55
C ASP A 84 1.54 4.28 26.65
N GLY A 85 1.87 3.71 25.49
CA GLY A 85 2.57 4.44 24.43
C GLY A 85 1.74 5.63 23.93
N PRO A 86 2.38 6.71 23.43
CA PRO A 86 1.63 7.82 22.86
C PRO A 86 0.73 7.32 21.73
N ALA A 87 -0.55 7.72 21.77
CA ALA A 87 -1.53 7.35 20.76
C ALA A 87 -1.03 7.74 19.36
N LEU A 88 -1.05 6.79 18.43
CA LEU A 88 -0.67 7.03 17.03
C LEU A 88 -1.70 7.96 16.38
N ASP A 89 -1.25 9.11 15.89
CA ASP A 89 -2.08 10.00 15.08
C ASP A 89 -2.27 9.40 13.67
N VAL A 90 -3.42 8.74 13.48
CA VAL A 90 -3.83 8.11 12.21
C VAL A 90 -4.18 9.13 11.12
N SER A 91 -4.27 10.43 11.44
CA SER A 91 -4.51 11.49 10.45
C SER A 91 -3.24 11.92 9.72
N LEU A 92 -2.06 11.54 10.22
CA LEU A 92 -0.79 11.91 9.60
C LEU A 92 -0.68 11.32 8.17
N PRO A 93 -0.17 12.11 7.21
CA PRO A 93 0.03 11.63 5.86
C PRO A 93 1.07 10.51 5.85
N GLY A 94 0.64 9.34 5.39
CA GLY A 94 1.54 8.20 5.16
C GLY A 94 2.57 8.50 4.06
N ARG A 95 3.64 7.71 4.04
CA ARG A 95 4.65 7.77 2.97
C ARG A 95 4.04 7.26 1.66
N ARG A 96 3.90 8.12 0.65
CA ARG A 96 3.32 7.77 -0.65
C ARG A 96 4.35 7.91 -1.77
N PRO A 97 4.38 6.99 -2.75
CA PRO A 97 5.15 7.20 -3.97
C PRO A 97 4.56 8.39 -4.77
N PRO A 98 5.37 9.09 -5.57
CA PRO A 98 4.87 10.14 -6.44
C PRO A 98 3.91 9.54 -7.47
N LEU A 99 2.76 10.19 -7.67
CA LEU A 99 1.80 9.83 -8.71
C LEU A 99 2.14 10.58 -9.99
N GLY A 100 2.08 9.89 -11.13
CA GLY A 100 2.17 10.52 -12.44
C GLY A 100 0.94 11.36 -12.76
N SER A 101 1.07 12.25 -13.74
CA SER A 101 -0.03 13.06 -14.29
C SER A 101 -0.02 13.00 -15.80
N LEU A 102 -1.19 13.15 -16.42
CA LEU A 102 -1.28 13.29 -17.87
C LEU A 102 -0.84 14.69 -18.29
N HIS A 103 -0.23 14.79 -19.47
CA HIS A 103 0.12 16.08 -20.05
C HIS A 103 -1.15 16.94 -20.27
N PRO A 104 -1.12 18.27 -20.05
CA PRO A 104 -2.29 19.13 -20.22
C PRO A 104 -2.95 19.01 -21.60
N ILE A 105 -2.16 18.89 -22.67
CA ILE A 105 -2.69 18.67 -24.03
C ILE A 105 -3.51 17.37 -24.10
N THR A 106 -3.05 16.29 -23.48
CA THR A 106 -3.78 15.02 -23.44
C THR A 106 -5.09 15.15 -22.68
N LEU A 107 -5.10 15.91 -21.57
CA LEU A 107 -6.31 16.17 -20.79
C LEU A 107 -7.34 16.95 -21.62
N THR A 108 -6.91 18.05 -22.24
CA THR A 108 -7.76 18.88 -23.10
C THR A 108 -8.29 18.10 -24.29
N ARG A 109 -7.41 17.34 -24.98
CA ARG A 109 -7.79 16.50 -26.11
C ARG A 109 -8.85 15.47 -25.72
N ARG A 110 -8.64 14.73 -24.62
CA ARG A 110 -9.63 13.75 -24.10
C ARG A 110 -10.93 14.40 -23.64
N MET A 111 -10.89 15.63 -23.15
CA MET A 111 -12.11 16.38 -22.82
C MET A 111 -12.90 16.67 -24.10
N MET A 112 -12.26 17.27 -25.11
CA MET A 112 -12.89 17.59 -26.40
C MET A 112 -13.44 16.33 -27.09
N GLU A 113 -12.63 15.26 -27.17
CA GLU A 113 -13.04 14.00 -27.78
C GLU A 113 -14.29 13.41 -27.12
N ARG A 114 -14.38 13.46 -25.78
CA ARG A 114 -15.57 12.97 -25.06
C ARG A 114 -16.80 13.80 -25.40
N THR A 115 -16.70 15.13 -25.34
CA THR A 115 -17.82 16.01 -25.66
C THR A 115 -18.41 15.73 -27.05
N PHE A 116 -17.56 15.57 -28.07
CA PHE A 116 -18.03 15.27 -29.42
C PHE A 116 -18.56 13.85 -29.58
N ARG A 117 -17.95 12.87 -28.89
CA ARG A 117 -18.46 11.49 -28.88
C ARG A 117 -19.86 11.41 -28.29
N ASP A 118 -20.14 12.17 -27.23
CA ASP A 118 -21.47 12.25 -26.61
C ASP A 118 -22.52 12.86 -27.57
N MET A 119 -22.08 13.65 -28.56
CA MET A 119 -22.91 14.17 -29.66
C MET A 119 -23.02 13.22 -30.86
N GLY A 120 -22.40 12.04 -30.80
CA GLY A 120 -22.41 11.03 -31.86
C GLY A 120 -21.40 11.26 -32.98
N PHE A 121 -20.28 11.94 -32.70
CA PHE A 121 -19.14 12.04 -33.63
C PHE A 121 -18.17 10.88 -33.40
N ASP A 122 -17.65 10.33 -34.50
CA ASP A 122 -16.53 9.40 -34.45
C ASP A 122 -15.20 10.15 -34.30
N VAL A 123 -14.23 9.52 -33.64
CA VAL A 123 -12.85 10.02 -33.52
C VAL A 123 -11.97 9.23 -34.46
N VAL A 124 -11.29 9.90 -35.39
CA VAL A 124 -10.38 9.26 -36.35
C VAL A 124 -9.03 9.97 -36.39
N GLU A 125 -7.97 9.21 -36.55
CA GLU A 125 -6.61 9.74 -36.66
C GLU A 125 -6.04 9.44 -38.06
N GLY A 126 -5.07 10.25 -38.48
CA GLY A 126 -4.37 10.12 -39.75
C GLY A 126 -2.86 10.18 -39.58
N PRO A 127 -2.09 9.95 -40.65
CA PRO A 127 -0.63 10.00 -40.60
C PRO A 127 -0.13 11.43 -40.35
N ASP A 128 1.04 11.56 -39.72
CA ASP A 128 1.70 12.85 -39.48
C ASP A 128 2.49 13.32 -40.71
N VAL A 129 3.06 12.38 -41.47
CA VAL A 129 3.65 12.64 -42.79
C VAL A 129 2.54 12.46 -43.83
N GLU A 130 2.27 13.51 -44.59
CA GLU A 130 1.23 13.52 -45.63
C GLU A 130 1.76 13.85 -47.02
N LEU A 131 0.94 13.52 -48.02
CA LEU A 131 1.15 13.95 -49.40
C LEU A 131 0.65 15.37 -49.59
N GLU A 132 1.36 16.16 -50.40
CA GLU A 132 0.93 17.51 -50.81
C GLU A 132 -0.52 17.53 -51.34
N GLU A 133 -0.88 16.50 -52.11
CA GLU A 133 -2.21 16.34 -52.70
C GLU A 133 -3.32 16.35 -51.63
N TYR A 134 -3.12 15.66 -50.51
CA TYR A 134 -4.10 15.58 -49.43
C TYR A 134 -4.02 16.78 -48.47
N ASN A 135 -2.82 17.32 -48.25
CA ASN A 135 -2.65 18.46 -47.36
C ASN A 135 -3.09 19.79 -47.98
N PHE A 136 -3.10 19.93 -49.30
CA PHE A 136 -3.47 21.18 -49.95
C PHE A 136 -4.41 21.01 -51.15
N ASP A 137 -4.05 20.22 -52.17
CA ASP A 137 -4.76 20.24 -53.45
C ASP A 137 -6.24 19.84 -53.30
N ARG A 138 -6.51 18.76 -52.57
CA ARG A 138 -7.87 18.28 -52.31
C ARG A 138 -8.68 19.17 -51.37
N LEU A 139 -8.03 20.12 -50.69
CA LEU A 139 -8.66 21.18 -49.92
C LEU A 139 -8.88 22.45 -50.74
N ARG A 140 -8.72 22.37 -52.07
CA ARG A 140 -8.84 23.47 -53.02
C ARG A 140 -7.78 24.55 -52.80
N ILE A 141 -6.58 24.14 -52.39
CA ILE A 141 -5.42 25.01 -52.19
C ILE A 141 -4.35 24.62 -53.23
N PRO A 142 -4.44 25.09 -54.48
CA PRO A 142 -3.45 24.76 -55.52
C PRO A 142 -2.08 25.42 -55.25
N ALA A 143 -1.05 25.01 -55.99
CA ALA A 143 0.36 25.41 -55.78
C ALA A 143 0.60 26.94 -55.70
N GLY A 144 -0.10 27.74 -56.52
CA GLY A 144 0.03 29.20 -56.50
C GLY A 144 -0.90 29.94 -55.53
N HIS A 145 -1.59 29.21 -54.63
CA HIS A 145 -2.57 29.80 -53.75
C HIS A 145 -1.89 30.46 -52.52
N PRO A 146 -2.20 31.72 -52.18
CA PRO A 146 -1.57 32.43 -51.04
C PRO A 146 -1.71 31.72 -49.70
N ALA A 147 -2.77 30.92 -49.52
CA ALA A 147 -2.94 30.12 -48.30
C ALA A 147 -1.88 29.03 -48.10
N ARG A 148 -1.09 28.66 -49.12
CA ARG A 148 0.07 27.76 -48.92
C ARG A 148 1.20 28.47 -48.20
N ASP A 149 1.44 29.73 -48.54
CA ASP A 149 2.46 30.57 -47.91
C ASP A 149 2.08 30.94 -46.46
N MET A 150 0.81 30.77 -46.07
CA MET A 150 0.39 30.93 -44.68
C MET A 150 0.89 29.80 -43.76
N TRP A 151 1.37 28.69 -44.31
CA TRP A 151 1.87 27.56 -43.54
C TRP A 151 3.37 27.39 -43.75
N ASP A 152 4.15 27.44 -42.66
CA ASP A 152 5.58 27.11 -42.63
C ASP A 152 5.79 25.59 -42.80
N THR A 153 5.54 25.11 -44.00
CA THR A 153 5.45 23.68 -44.31
C THR A 153 6.82 23.02 -44.28
N ILE A 154 6.97 21.97 -43.47
CA ILE A 154 8.18 21.15 -43.40
C ILE A 154 8.10 20.04 -44.44
N TRP A 155 8.90 20.15 -45.49
CA TRP A 155 9.00 19.13 -46.54
C TRP A 155 9.95 18.00 -46.13
N VAL A 156 9.49 16.76 -46.28
CA VAL A 156 10.22 15.54 -45.87
C VAL A 156 10.84 14.84 -47.08
N ALA A 157 10.13 14.82 -48.21
CA ALA A 157 10.64 14.31 -49.47
C ALA A 157 10.17 15.20 -50.63
N ASP A 158 11.11 15.95 -51.19
CA ASP A 158 10.96 16.78 -52.38
C ASP A 158 12.29 16.73 -53.16
N ASP A 159 12.60 15.56 -53.72
CA ASP A 159 13.90 15.29 -54.33
C ASP A 159 13.94 15.63 -55.83
N GLY A 160 12.88 16.25 -56.38
CA GLY A 160 12.78 16.58 -57.80
C GLY A 160 12.71 15.35 -58.73
N SER A 161 12.56 14.14 -58.20
CA SER A 161 12.54 12.89 -58.97
C SER A 161 11.21 12.59 -59.68
N GLY A 162 10.21 13.48 -59.51
CA GLY A 162 8.85 13.27 -60.02
C GLY A 162 7.98 12.34 -59.16
N GLY A 163 8.47 11.91 -58.00
CA GLY A 163 7.68 11.22 -56.98
C GLY A 163 6.68 12.15 -56.27
N PRO A 164 5.69 11.59 -55.55
CA PRO A 164 4.71 12.39 -54.81
C PRO A 164 5.39 13.13 -53.65
N ARG A 165 5.23 14.46 -53.61
CA ARG A 165 5.87 15.31 -52.60
C ARG A 165 5.27 15.06 -51.21
N GLN A 166 6.14 14.88 -50.23
CA GLN A 166 5.77 14.54 -48.84
C GLN A 166 6.17 15.65 -47.87
N LEU A 167 5.32 15.89 -46.88
CA LEU A 167 5.47 16.94 -45.88
C LEU A 167 4.96 16.48 -44.51
N LEU A 168 5.38 17.15 -43.44
CA LEU A 168 4.70 17.04 -42.14
C LEU A 168 3.41 17.84 -42.21
N ARG A 169 2.27 17.21 -41.91
CA ARG A 169 0.94 17.83 -42.07
C ARG A 169 0.87 19.16 -41.31
N THR A 170 0.28 20.16 -41.93
CA THR A 170 0.14 21.51 -41.32
C THR A 170 -1.13 21.64 -40.49
N HIS A 171 -2.09 20.72 -40.71
CA HIS A 171 -3.38 20.64 -40.04
C HIS A 171 -3.96 19.22 -40.22
N THR A 172 -5.04 18.88 -39.50
CA THR A 172 -5.65 17.54 -39.53
C THR A 172 -6.70 17.33 -40.63
N SER A 173 -6.96 18.35 -41.46
CA SER A 173 -7.84 18.27 -42.64
C SER A 173 -7.53 17.18 -43.67
N PRO A 174 -6.28 16.72 -43.91
CA PRO A 174 -5.98 15.64 -44.87
C PRO A 174 -6.77 14.36 -44.54
N MET A 175 -6.89 14.05 -43.25
CA MET A 175 -7.61 12.87 -42.80
C MET A 175 -9.13 12.98 -43.02
N GLN A 176 -9.67 14.21 -43.03
CA GLN A 176 -11.08 14.43 -43.37
C GLN A 176 -11.34 14.01 -44.82
N ILE A 177 -10.47 14.41 -45.76
CA ILE A 177 -10.56 14.00 -47.17
C ILE A 177 -10.47 12.49 -47.31
N ARG A 178 -9.48 11.85 -46.68
CA ARG A 178 -9.34 10.38 -46.68
C ARG A 178 -10.55 9.66 -46.10
N TYR A 179 -11.19 10.24 -45.09
CA TYR A 179 -12.40 9.68 -44.49
C TYR A 179 -13.57 9.77 -45.48
N LEU A 180 -13.76 10.93 -46.13
CA LEU A 180 -14.82 11.16 -47.12
C LEU A 180 -14.68 10.28 -48.37
N GLU A 181 -13.47 9.95 -48.82
CA GLU A 181 -13.28 9.06 -49.97
C GLU A 181 -13.73 7.62 -49.71
N ARG A 182 -13.70 7.19 -48.45
CA ARG A 182 -13.96 5.81 -48.05
C ARG A 182 -15.37 5.60 -47.52
N ARG A 183 -16.13 6.67 -47.31
CA ARG A 183 -17.45 6.63 -46.65
C ARG A 183 -18.42 7.60 -47.31
N GLN A 184 -19.66 7.18 -47.42
CA GLN A 184 -20.77 8.02 -47.91
C GLN A 184 -21.48 8.71 -46.74
N PRO A 185 -22.13 9.87 -46.97
CA PRO A 185 -22.98 10.53 -45.97
C PRO A 185 -24.07 9.61 -45.38
N PRO A 186 -24.51 9.86 -44.12
CA PRO A 186 -24.12 10.95 -43.22
C PRO A 186 -22.77 10.74 -42.53
N ILE A 187 -22.00 11.82 -42.34
CA ILE A 187 -20.66 11.79 -41.73
C ILE A 187 -20.57 12.80 -40.59
N ARG A 188 -20.09 12.34 -39.42
CA ARG A 188 -19.81 13.16 -38.25
C ARG A 188 -18.51 12.67 -37.62
N VAL A 189 -17.43 13.40 -37.85
CA VAL A 189 -16.10 13.02 -37.37
C VAL A 189 -15.37 14.21 -36.75
N ILE A 190 -14.51 13.91 -35.78
CA ILE A 190 -13.44 14.80 -35.34
C ILE A 190 -12.10 14.12 -35.57
N VAL A 191 -11.09 14.92 -35.93
CA VAL A 191 -9.75 14.45 -36.24
C VAL A 191 -8.74 15.09 -35.30
N PRO A 192 -8.45 14.49 -34.14
CA PRO A 192 -7.34 14.92 -33.30
C PRO A 192 -5.99 14.56 -33.93
N GLY A 193 -4.96 15.35 -33.61
CA GLY A 193 -3.61 15.11 -34.09
C GLY A 193 -2.77 16.37 -34.18
#